data_AF-A0A4Y1ZFB7-F1
#
_entry.id   AF-A0A4Y1ZFB7-F1
#
_cell.length_a   1.000
_cell.length_b   1.000
_cell.length_c   1.000
_cell.angle_alpha   90.00
_cell.angle_beta   90.00
_cell.angle_gamma   90.00
#
_symmetry.space_group_name_H-M   'P 1'
#
loop_
_entity.id
_entity.type
_entity.pdbx_description
1 polymer ?
#
loop_
_entity_poly.entity_id
_entity_poly.type
_entity_poly.pdbx_seq_one_letter_code
_entity_poly.pdbx_strand_id
1 'polypeptide(L)'
;MGLNVYNTLTRKKEPFHPIEEGKVRMYVCGPTVYNYIHIGNARPAVVFDTVRRYFEYQGYKVNYVSNFTDVDDRLINASKARHQSVPEIAEQFIKAYKEDTGALNVKPATVHPRATETMPEIIAFIHKLVNPDSPMNRTVMSTFERVSSRNTANYRINRLMT
;
A
#
# COMPACT_ATOMS: atom_id res chain seq x y z
N MET A 1 21.92 16.77 14.61
CA MET A 1 20.69 17.31 14.00
C MET A 1 19.74 16.14 13.78
N GLY A 2 18.53 16.16 14.33
CA GLY A 2 17.61 15.01 14.27
C GLY A 2 17.07 14.74 12.87
N LEU A 3 16.68 13.50 12.59
CA LEU A 3 16.04 13.11 11.34
C LEU A 3 14.63 13.71 11.26
N ASN A 4 14.35 14.45 10.17
CA ASN A 4 13.03 14.98 9.89
C ASN A 4 12.42 14.30 8.65
N VAL A 5 11.15 13.95 8.71
CA VAL A 5 10.38 13.35 7.59
C VAL A 5 9.26 14.30 7.20
N TYR A 6 8.99 14.43 5.90
CA TYR A 6 7.83 15.17 5.43
C TYR A 6 6.55 14.34 5.68
N ASN A 7 5.68 14.84 6.55
CA ASN A 7 4.44 14.19 6.90
C ASN A 7 3.31 14.72 6.00
N THR A 8 2.79 13.88 5.11
CA THR A 8 1.70 14.24 4.20
C THR A 8 0.43 14.66 4.94
N LEU A 9 0.17 14.14 6.15
CA LEU A 9 -1.01 14.47 6.96
C LEU A 9 -1.00 15.95 7.40
N THR A 10 0.15 16.46 7.81
CA THR A 10 0.31 17.83 8.33
C THR A 10 0.93 18.79 7.32
N ARG A 11 1.44 18.25 6.20
CA ARG A 11 2.12 18.97 5.10
C ARG A 11 3.37 19.73 5.56
N LYS A 12 4.08 19.18 6.55
CA LYS A 12 5.29 19.79 7.12
C LYS A 12 6.38 18.75 7.31
N LYS A 13 7.62 19.22 7.40
CA LYS A 13 8.73 18.39 7.90
C LYS A 13 8.62 18.32 9.41
N GLU A 14 8.58 17.12 9.95
CA GLU A 14 8.44 16.86 11.38
C GLU A 14 9.58 15.97 11.86
N PRO A 15 10.03 16.14 13.12
CA PRO A 15 11.02 15.23 13.70
C PRO A 15 10.47 13.81 13.74
N PHE A 16 11.26 12.86 13.23
CA PHE A 16 10.94 11.45 13.26
C PHE A 16 11.13 10.90 14.67
N HIS A 17 10.07 10.35 15.24
CA HIS A 17 10.11 9.63 16.50
C HIS A 17 9.56 8.22 16.26
N PRO A 18 10.34 7.15 16.52
CA PRO A 18 9.84 5.80 16.36
C PRO A 18 8.78 5.48 17.41
N ILE A 19 7.85 4.58 17.09
CA ILE A 19 6.84 4.13 18.05
C ILE A 19 7.49 3.28 19.16
N GLU A 20 8.53 2.53 18.81
CA GLU A 20 9.34 1.74 19.73
C GLU A 20 10.81 2.14 19.54
N GLU A 21 11.51 2.45 20.63
CA GLU A 21 12.89 2.96 20.58
C GLU A 21 13.82 2.07 19.74
N GLY A 22 14.63 2.69 18.88
CA GLY A 22 15.52 1.97 17.96
C GLY A 22 14.85 1.13 16.86
N LYS A 23 13.51 1.10 16.74
CA LYS A 23 12.80 0.29 15.74
C LYS A 23 11.89 1.10 14.82
N VAL A 24 11.99 0.84 13.53
CA VAL A 24 11.14 1.47 12.50
C VAL A 24 10.26 0.42 11.86
N ARG A 25 8.94 0.67 11.83
CA ARG A 25 7.97 -0.14 11.09
C ARG A 25 7.54 0.65 9.86
N MET A 26 7.86 0.14 8.68
CA MET A 26 7.61 0.82 7.41
C MET A 26 6.74 -0.07 6.52
N TYR A 27 5.59 0.45 6.08
CA TYR A 27 4.75 -0.17 5.06
C TYR A 27 4.77 0.68 3.80
N VAL A 28 5.05 0.07 2.65
CA VAL A 28 4.96 0.71 1.33
C VAL A 28 4.15 -0.18 0.41
N CYS A 29 3.10 0.39 -0.20
CA CYS A 29 2.26 -0.32 -1.16
C CYS A 29 3.12 -0.88 -2.29
N GLY A 30 3.04 -2.20 -2.50
CA GLY A 30 3.76 -2.87 -3.58
C GLY A 30 2.94 -2.95 -4.88
N PRO A 31 3.40 -3.73 -5.87
CA PRO A 31 2.81 -3.74 -7.21
C PRO A 31 1.58 -4.65 -7.29
N THR A 32 0.71 -4.35 -8.26
CA THR A 32 -0.27 -5.32 -8.80
C THR A 32 0.43 -6.18 -9.85
N VAL A 33 0.48 -7.50 -9.63
CA VAL A 33 1.37 -8.42 -10.37
C VAL A 33 0.70 -9.03 -11.61
N TYR A 34 0.35 -8.17 -12.57
CA TYR A 34 -0.31 -8.56 -13.83
C TYR A 34 0.52 -8.31 -15.10
N ASN A 35 1.63 -7.57 -14.96
CA ASN A 35 2.56 -7.23 -16.04
C ASN A 35 3.95 -6.84 -15.50
N TYR A 36 4.94 -6.69 -16.39
CA TYR A 36 6.26 -6.14 -16.08
C TYR A 36 6.17 -4.71 -15.53
N ILE A 37 7.12 -4.34 -14.67
CA ILE A 37 7.17 -2.99 -14.12
C ILE A 37 7.70 -1.99 -15.14
N HIS A 38 7.16 -0.77 -15.09
CA HIS A 38 7.71 0.37 -15.81
C HIS A 38 8.48 1.28 -14.84
N ILE A 39 9.18 2.28 -15.37
CA ILE A 39 9.99 3.22 -14.57
C ILE A 39 9.21 3.89 -13.43
N GLY A 40 7.92 4.16 -13.65
CA GLY A 40 7.02 4.67 -12.61
C GLY A 40 6.83 3.75 -11.40
N ASN A 41 6.92 2.42 -11.56
CA ASN A 41 6.90 1.46 -10.44
C ASN A 41 8.31 1.24 -9.86
N ALA A 42 9.35 1.34 -10.68
CA ALA A 42 10.74 1.22 -10.22
C ALA A 42 11.14 2.38 -9.29
N ARG A 43 10.72 3.61 -9.61
CA ARG A 43 11.03 4.80 -8.80
C ARG A 43 10.65 4.64 -7.31
N PRO A 44 9.40 4.31 -6.92
CA PRO A 44 9.06 4.15 -5.52
C PRO A 44 9.85 3.03 -4.85
N ALA A 45 10.13 1.91 -5.54
CA ALA A 45 10.95 0.83 -4.98
C ALA A 45 12.35 1.33 -4.58
N VAL A 46 13.02 2.07 -5.47
CA VAL A 46 14.35 2.65 -5.21
C VAL A 46 14.30 3.73 -4.12
N VAL A 47 13.31 4.63 -4.18
CA VAL A 47 13.17 5.74 -3.20
C VAL A 47 12.97 5.19 -1.79
N PHE A 48 12.07 4.23 -1.61
CA PHE A 48 11.79 3.69 -0.29
C PHE A 48 12.89 2.74 0.21
N ASP A 49 13.61 2.05 -0.67
CA ASP A 49 14.84 1.36 -0.28
C ASP A 49 15.93 2.33 0.19
N THR A 50 16.06 3.49 -0.45
CA THR A 50 16.97 4.55 -0.02
C THR A 50 16.59 5.06 1.37
N VAL A 51 15.30 5.30 1.62
CA VAL A 51 14.79 5.70 2.96
C VAL A 51 15.09 4.63 3.99
N ARG A 52 14.81 3.35 3.69
CA ARG A 52 15.12 2.23 4.58
C ARG A 52 16.61 2.17 4.91
N ARG A 53 17.48 2.21 3.89
CA ARG A 53 18.94 2.15 4.05
C ARG A 53 19.44 3.31 4.91
N TYR A 54 18.84 4.49 4.79
CA TYR A 54 19.18 5.63 5.63
C TYR A 54 18.80 5.39 7.10
N PHE A 55 17.62 4.83 7.38
CA PHE A 55 17.25 4.44 8.74
C PHE A 55 18.21 3.37 9.30
N GLU A 56 18.54 2.34 8.51
CA GLU A 56 19.52 1.31 8.90
C GLU A 56 20.89 1.94 9.20
N TYR A 57 21.36 2.89 8.38
CA TYR A 57 22.60 3.64 8.59
C TYR A 57 22.58 4.47 9.88
N GLN A 58 21.42 5.03 10.25
CA GLN A 58 21.24 5.75 11.53
C GLN A 58 21.15 4.83 12.75
N GLY A 59 21.29 3.51 12.58
CA GLY A 59 21.29 2.53 13.67
C GLY A 59 19.91 1.93 14.00
N TYR A 60 18.87 2.25 13.23
CA TYR A 60 17.55 1.67 13.46
C TYR A 60 17.45 0.23 12.93
N LYS A 61 16.72 -0.62 13.66
CA LYS A 61 16.22 -1.89 13.15
C LYS A 61 14.93 -1.63 12.36
N VAL A 62 14.99 -1.77 11.04
CA VAL A 62 13.84 -1.52 10.16
C VAL A 62 13.12 -2.82 9.83
N ASN A 63 11.82 -2.88 10.14
CA ASN A 63 10.90 -3.87 9.60
C ASN A 63 10.16 -3.25 8.40
N TYR A 64 10.54 -3.65 7.19
CA TYR A 64 10.00 -3.11 5.95
C TYR A 64 9.04 -4.11 5.30
N VAL A 65 7.76 -3.75 5.20
CA VAL A 65 6.71 -4.58 4.60
C VAL A 65 6.25 -3.95 3.29
N SER A 66 6.19 -4.76 2.22
CA SER A 66 5.61 -4.34 0.95
C SER A 66 4.85 -5.49 0.31
N ASN A 67 3.54 -5.32 0.12
CA ASN A 67 2.66 -6.41 -0.33
C ASN A 67 2.83 -6.73 -1.83
N PHE A 68 2.36 -7.90 -2.24
CA PHE A 68 2.02 -8.17 -3.64
C PHE A 68 0.50 -8.20 -3.78
N THR A 69 -0.05 -7.36 -4.65
CA THR A 69 -1.48 -7.38 -4.96
C THR A 69 -1.74 -8.41 -6.05
N ASP A 70 -2.16 -9.60 -5.64
CA ASP A 70 -2.46 -10.75 -6.51
C ASP A 70 -3.97 -11.09 -6.59
N VAL A 71 -4.82 -10.16 -6.14
CA VAL A 71 -6.27 -10.15 -6.33
C VAL A 71 -6.67 -8.78 -6.87
N ASP A 72 -6.96 -8.69 -8.16
CA ASP A 72 -7.31 -7.44 -8.86
C ASP A 72 -8.02 -7.75 -10.19
N ASP A 73 -8.95 -6.89 -10.62
CA ASP A 73 -9.65 -7.02 -11.90
C ASP A 73 -8.68 -7.08 -13.10
N ARG A 74 -7.53 -6.39 -13.01
CA ARG A 74 -6.48 -6.44 -14.05
C ARG A 74 -5.87 -7.83 -14.18
N LEU A 75 -5.72 -8.58 -13.08
CA LEU A 75 -5.25 -9.96 -13.14
C LEU A 75 -6.33 -10.87 -13.77
N ILE A 76 -7.61 -10.66 -13.46
CA ILE A 76 -8.71 -11.43 -14.05
C ILE A 76 -8.75 -11.21 -15.57
N ASN A 77 -8.61 -9.96 -16.02
CA ASN A 77 -8.58 -9.64 -17.44
C ASN A 77 -7.34 -10.21 -18.14
N ALA A 78 -6.17 -10.13 -17.49
CA ALA A 78 -4.93 -10.74 -17.95
C ALA A 78 -5.04 -12.27 -18.10
N SER A 79 -5.68 -12.93 -17.14
CA SER A 79 -5.94 -14.38 -17.15
C SER A 79 -6.77 -14.79 -18.37
N LYS A 80 -7.87 -14.08 -18.63
CA LYS A 80 -8.72 -14.31 -19.81
C LYS A 80 -7.97 -14.10 -21.13
N ALA A 81 -7.20 -13.01 -21.24
CA ALA A 81 -6.49 -12.66 -22.47
C ALA A 81 -5.34 -13.62 -22.80
N ARG A 82 -4.68 -14.20 -21.78
CA ARG A 82 -3.51 -15.08 -21.96
C ARG A 82 -3.85 -16.56 -21.87
N HIS A 83 -5.09 -16.92 -21.53
CA HIS A 83 -5.50 -18.29 -21.25
C HIS A 83 -4.63 -18.98 -20.19
N GLN A 84 -4.28 -18.23 -19.14
CA GLN A 84 -3.49 -18.71 -17.99
C GLN A 84 -4.25 -18.41 -16.70
N SER A 85 -4.01 -19.17 -15.63
CA SER A 85 -4.63 -18.89 -14.33
C SER A 85 -4.06 -17.63 -13.67
N VAL A 86 -4.85 -17.00 -12.80
CA VAL A 86 -4.41 -15.83 -12.02
C VAL A 86 -3.15 -16.13 -11.18
N PRO A 87 -3.03 -17.27 -10.47
CA PRO A 87 -1.82 -17.62 -9.73
C PRO A 87 -0.57 -17.75 -10.62
N GLU A 88 -0.69 -18.36 -11.80
CA GLU A 88 0.45 -18.48 -12.74
C GLU A 88 0.95 -17.11 -13.21
N ILE A 89 0.02 -16.22 -13.58
CA ILE A 89 0.34 -14.85 -13.98
C ILE A 89 0.99 -14.08 -12.82
N ALA A 90 0.42 -14.19 -11.62
CA ALA A 90 0.95 -13.52 -10.44
C ALA A 90 2.38 -13.99 -10.14
N GLU A 91 2.63 -15.30 -10.15
CA GLU A 91 3.96 -15.86 -9.85
C GLU A 91 5.00 -15.42 -10.89
N GLN A 92 4.63 -15.46 -12.18
CA GLN A 92 5.47 -14.95 -13.26
C GLN A 92 5.90 -13.50 -13.02
N PHE A 93 4.96 -12.61 -12.71
CA PHE A 93 5.26 -11.20 -12.55
C PHE A 93 5.84 -10.83 -11.18
N ILE A 94 5.62 -11.64 -10.13
CA ILE A 94 6.39 -11.55 -8.87
C ILE A 94 7.86 -11.85 -9.14
N LYS A 95 8.16 -12.91 -9.89
CA LYS A 95 9.53 -13.25 -10.26
C LYS A 95 10.18 -12.13 -11.07
N ALA A 96 9.50 -11.65 -12.12
CA ALA A 96 9.98 -10.55 -12.94
C ALA A 96 10.21 -9.27 -12.11
N TYR A 97 9.29 -8.91 -11.20
CA TYR A 97 9.46 -7.78 -10.29
C TYR A 97 10.73 -7.90 -9.44
N LYS A 98 10.99 -9.09 -8.88
CA LYS A 98 12.18 -9.35 -8.06
C LYS A 98 13.47 -9.26 -8.88
N GLU A 99 13.45 -9.75 -10.12
CA GLU A 99 14.59 -9.64 -11.05
C GLU A 99 14.88 -8.18 -11.40
N ASP A 100 13.85 -7.42 -11.82
CA ASP A 100 13.99 -6.03 -12.22
C ASP A 100 14.43 -5.13 -11.06
N THR A 101 13.82 -5.29 -9.88
CA THR A 101 14.21 -4.51 -8.69
C THR A 101 15.57 -4.94 -8.13
N GLY A 102 15.90 -6.22 -8.21
CA GLY A 102 17.21 -6.74 -7.86
C GLY A 102 18.33 -6.16 -8.74
N ALA A 103 18.09 -6.03 -10.05
CA ALA A 103 19.01 -5.37 -10.97
C ALA A 103 19.24 -3.89 -10.63
N LEU A 104 18.28 -3.24 -9.98
CA LEU A 104 18.38 -1.87 -9.45
C LEU A 104 19.00 -1.80 -8.03
N ASN A 105 19.51 -2.92 -7.51
CA ASN A 105 20.10 -3.03 -6.16
C ASN A 105 19.12 -2.67 -5.03
N VAL A 106 17.82 -2.84 -5.26
CA VAL A 106 16.80 -2.70 -4.22
C VAL A 106 16.89 -3.91 -3.27
N LYS A 107 16.99 -3.68 -1.96
CA LYS A 107 16.94 -4.79 -0.99
C LYS A 107 15.52 -5.36 -0.96
N PRO A 108 15.35 -6.70 -0.92
CA PRO A 108 14.05 -7.31 -0.68
C PRO A 108 13.42 -6.78 0.61
N ALA A 109 12.09 -6.60 0.62
CA ALA A 109 11.38 -6.23 1.83
C ALA A 109 11.53 -7.34 2.89
N THR A 110 11.38 -6.99 4.16
CA THR A 110 11.39 -7.96 5.27
C THR A 110 10.28 -9.00 5.10
N VAL A 111 9.09 -8.57 4.65
CA VAL A 111 7.96 -9.45 4.34
C VAL A 111 7.22 -8.92 3.10
N HIS A 112 6.81 -9.85 2.24
CA HIS A 112 5.96 -9.60 1.08
C HIS A 112 4.61 -10.33 1.20
N PRO A 113 3.65 -9.82 1.99
CA PRO A 113 2.36 -10.47 2.14
C PRO A 113 1.59 -10.43 0.82
N ARG A 114 0.91 -11.54 0.48
CA ARG A 114 -0.02 -11.62 -0.65
C ARG A 114 -1.44 -11.40 -0.19
N ALA A 115 -2.28 -10.81 -1.05
CA ALA A 115 -3.69 -10.63 -0.73
C ALA A 115 -4.40 -11.99 -0.57
N THR A 116 -4.06 -12.95 -1.43
CA THR A 116 -4.56 -14.34 -1.35
C THR A 116 -4.23 -15.04 -0.02
N GLU A 117 -3.08 -14.73 0.58
CA GLU A 117 -2.60 -15.34 1.84
C GLU A 117 -3.16 -14.65 3.10
N THR A 118 -3.84 -13.52 2.96
CA THR A 118 -4.33 -12.68 4.07
C THR A 118 -5.84 -12.55 4.10
N MET A 119 -6.53 -13.42 3.37
CA MET A 119 -7.99 -13.38 3.24
C MET A 119 -8.74 -13.56 4.57
N PRO A 120 -8.32 -14.46 5.48
CA PRO A 120 -8.96 -14.58 6.80
C PRO A 120 -8.92 -13.26 7.60
N GLU A 121 -7.80 -12.54 7.57
CA GLU A 121 -7.62 -11.26 8.25
C GLU A 121 -8.48 -10.17 7.63
N ILE A 122 -8.55 -10.11 6.29
CA ILE A 122 -9.41 -9.18 5.55
C ILE A 122 -10.87 -9.41 5.92
N ILE A 123 -11.34 -10.65 5.89
CA ILE A 123 -12.72 -11.01 6.24
C ILE A 123 -13.01 -10.65 7.71
N ALA A 124 -12.12 -11.00 8.63
CA ALA A 124 -12.26 -10.66 10.05
C ALA A 124 -12.29 -9.14 10.29
N PHE A 125 -11.48 -8.37 9.55
CA PHE A 125 -11.49 -6.92 9.60
C PHE A 125 -12.82 -6.35 9.09
N ILE A 126 -13.33 -6.85 7.97
CA ILE A 126 -14.64 -6.45 7.43
C ILE A 126 -15.76 -6.76 8.42
N HIS A 127 -15.76 -7.94 9.05
CA HIS A 127 -16.74 -8.28 10.10
C HIS A 127 -16.75 -7.26 11.25
N LYS A 128 -15.56 -6.82 11.70
CA LYS A 128 -15.46 -5.76 12.72
C LYS A 128 -15.94 -4.40 12.21
N LEU A 129 -15.81 -4.12 10.92
CA LEU A 129 -16.29 -2.88 10.34
C LEU A 129 -17.80 -2.84 10.18
N VAL A 130 -18.45 -3.97 9.86
CA VAL A 130 -19.90 -4.02 9.64
C VAL A 130 -20.69 -4.28 10.93
N ASN A 131 -20.06 -4.77 11.99
CA ASN A 131 -20.71 -4.96 13.29
C ASN A 131 -21.09 -3.59 13.90
N PRO A 132 -22.40 -3.28 14.09
CA PRO A 132 -22.85 -1.99 14.62
C PRO A 132 -22.32 -1.65 16.02
N ASP A 133 -22.07 -2.68 16.83
CA ASP A 133 -21.57 -2.51 18.20
C ASP A 133 -20.05 -2.31 18.25
N SER A 134 -19.36 -2.53 17.14
CA SER A 134 -17.91 -2.30 17.04
C SER A 134 -17.61 -0.80 17.11
N PRO A 135 -16.67 -0.35 17.97
CA PRO A 135 -16.19 1.03 17.97
C PRO A 135 -15.73 1.50 16.58
N MET A 136 -15.20 0.57 15.77
CA MET A 136 -14.69 0.87 14.44
C MET A 136 -15.81 1.16 13.43
N ASN A 137 -16.96 0.49 13.55
CA ASN A 137 -18.13 0.78 12.73
C ASN A 137 -18.60 2.23 12.94
N ARG A 138 -18.71 2.68 14.20
CA ARG A 138 -19.12 4.05 14.54
C ARG A 138 -18.20 5.10 13.92
N THR A 139 -16.87 4.87 13.97
CA THR A 139 -15.90 5.76 13.33
C THR A 139 -16.08 5.80 11.81
N VAL A 140 -16.25 4.64 11.17
CA VAL A 140 -16.45 4.55 9.71
C VAL A 140 -17.75 5.20 9.28
N MET A 141 -18.87 4.95 9.97
CA MET A 141 -20.16 5.57 9.66
C MET A 141 -20.10 7.10 9.79
N SER A 142 -19.49 7.62 10.85
CA SER A 142 -19.29 9.08 11.00
C SER A 142 -18.43 9.69 9.89
N THR A 143 -17.52 8.90 9.31
CA THR A 143 -16.66 9.35 8.21
C THR A 143 -17.40 9.25 6.89
N PHE A 144 -18.17 8.19 6.68
CA PHE A 144 -19.01 7.98 5.50
C PHE A 144 -20.05 9.10 5.36
N GLU A 145 -20.71 9.50 6.44
CA GLU A 145 -21.63 10.65 6.47
C GLU A 145 -20.92 11.97 6.11
N ARG A 146 -19.71 12.18 6.63
CA ARG A 146 -18.89 13.38 6.32
C ARG A 146 -18.42 13.40 4.87
N VAL A 147 -18.08 12.26 4.28
CA VAL A 147 -17.67 12.16 2.87
C VAL A 147 -18.88 12.31 1.95
N SER A 148 -20.01 11.67 2.29
CA SER A 148 -21.24 11.72 1.50
C SER A 148 -21.84 13.14 1.48
N SER A 149 -21.86 13.83 2.62
CA SER A 149 -22.31 15.23 2.71
C SER A 149 -21.43 16.20 1.91
N ARG A 150 -20.12 15.96 1.82
CA ARG A 150 -19.21 16.73 0.95
C ARG A 150 -19.46 16.47 -0.54
N ASN A 151 -19.78 15.24 -0.94
CA ASN A 151 -20.14 14.93 -2.32
C ASN A 151 -21.49 15.52 -2.74
N THR A 152 -22.45 15.70 -1.82
CA THR A 152 -23.72 16.39 -2.15
C THR A 152 -23.54 17.89 -2.43
N ALA A 153 -22.50 18.53 -1.90
CA ALA A 153 -22.20 19.94 -2.20
C ALA A 153 -21.70 20.13 -3.65
N ASN A 154 -20.91 19.19 -4.18
CA ASN A 154 -20.42 19.25 -5.57
C ASN A 154 -21.53 18.95 -6.60
N TYR A 155 -22.52 18.13 -6.26
CA TYR A 155 -23.67 17.88 -7.14
C TYR A 155 -24.65 19.06 -7.26
N ARG A 156 -24.70 19.97 -6.28
CA ARG A 156 -25.56 21.18 -6.36
C ARG A 156 -25.00 22.26 -7.29
N ILE A 157 -23.68 22.31 -7.51
CA ILE A 157 -23.06 23.33 -8.39
C ILE A 157 -23.35 23.02 -9.87
N ASN A 158 -23.38 21.73 -10.27
CA ASN A 158 -23.67 21.35 -11.65
C ASN A 158 -25.15 21.45 -12.06
N ARG A 159 -26.08 21.72 -11.14
CA ARG A 159 -27.52 21.87 -11.44
C ARG A 159 -27.98 23.34 -11.50
N LEU A 160 -27.08 24.30 -11.27
CA LEU A 160 -27.31 25.74 -11.42
C LEU A 160 -26.74 26.31 -12.73
N MET A 161 -26.16 25.46 -13.59
CA MET A 161 -25.64 25.83 -14.91
C MET A 161 -26.28 25.04 -16.08
N THR A 162 -27.52 24.57 -15.90
CA THR A 162 -28.38 24.06 -16.97
C THR A 162 -29.76 24.66 -16.86
#